data_AF-A0A967JU00-F1
#
_entry.id   AF-A0A967JU00-F1
#
_cell.length_a   1.000
_cell.length_b   1.000
_cell.length_c   1.000
_cell.angle_alpha   90.00
_cell.angle_beta   90.00
_cell.angle_gamma   90.00
#
_symmetry.space_group_name_H-M   'P 1'
#
loop_
_entity.id
_entity.type
_entity.pdbx_description
1 polymer ?
#
loop_
_entity_poly.entity_id
_entity_poly.type
_entity_poly.pdbx_seq_one_letter_code
_entity_poly.pdbx_strand_id
1 'polypeptide(L)' 'PVPTQMAVPGEKLSPTQPFPTKPAPYSNLGYHEEDLIDFTPELRKQAIEIANQYVRGPMYTPPTLVGE' A
#
# COMPACT_ATOMS: atom_id res chain seq x y z
N PRO A 1 4.54 -8.87 -8.06
CA PRO A 1 4.78 -7.95 -9.21
C PRO A 1 4.36 -6.54 -8.77
N VAL A 2 5.08 -5.51 -9.19
CA VAL A 2 4.83 -4.13 -8.75
C VAL A 2 3.51 -3.61 -9.35
N PRO A 3 2.63 -2.92 -8.61
CA PRO A 3 1.41 -2.37 -9.21
C PRO A 3 1.74 -1.30 -10.28
N THR A 4 1.15 -1.41 -11.48
CA THR A 4 1.37 -0.44 -12.60
C THR A 4 0.11 0.36 -12.97
N GLN A 5 -0.97 0.19 -12.22
CA GLN A 5 -2.29 0.75 -12.55
C GLN A 5 -2.55 2.12 -11.91
N MET A 6 -1.68 2.56 -10.99
CA MET A 6 -1.89 3.77 -10.19
C MET A 6 -0.86 4.88 -10.50
N ALA A 7 -0.65 5.15 -11.80
CA ALA A 7 0.23 6.24 -12.23
C ALA A 7 -0.44 7.60 -12.03
N VAL A 8 0.32 8.64 -11.69
CA VAL A 8 -0.21 10.00 -11.73
C VAL A 8 -0.45 10.45 -13.19
N PRO A 9 -1.34 11.42 -13.46
CA PRO A 9 -1.61 11.87 -14.82
C PRO A 9 -0.33 12.30 -15.56
N GLY A 10 -0.07 11.69 -16.71
CA GLY A 10 1.13 11.96 -17.54
C GLY A 10 2.35 11.09 -17.19
N GLU A 11 2.30 10.30 -16.12
CA GLU A 11 3.38 9.37 -15.76
C GLU A 11 3.25 8.04 -16.52
N LYS A 12 4.36 7.54 -17.04
CA LYS A 12 4.46 6.22 -17.65
C LYS A 12 5.24 5.28 -16.74
N LEU A 13 4.52 4.42 -16.03
CA LEU A 13 5.14 3.41 -15.16
C LEU A 13 5.87 2.34 -16.00
N SER A 14 7.04 1.93 -15.51
CA SER A 14 7.84 0.88 -16.15
C SER A 14 7.16 -0.49 -16.02
N PRO A 15 7.26 -1.37 -17.04
CA PRO A 15 6.82 -2.76 -16.91
C PRO A 15 7.49 -3.48 -15.74
N THR A 16 6.69 -4.18 -14.93
CA THR A 16 7.20 -4.90 -13.77
C THR A 16 8.13 -6.02 -14.21
N GLN A 17 9.27 -6.16 -13.55
CA GLN A 17 10.10 -7.34 -13.68
C GLN A 17 9.53 -8.51 -12.85
N PRO A 18 9.83 -9.77 -13.20
CA PRO A 18 9.56 -10.90 -12.33
C PRO A 18 10.21 -10.69 -10.96
N PHE A 19 9.39 -10.70 -9.91
CA PHE A 19 9.82 -10.49 -8.53
C PHE A 19 9.74 -11.82 -7.77
N PRO A 20 10.86 -12.34 -7.23
CA PRO A 20 10.85 -13.55 -6.42
C PRO A 20 10.03 -13.35 -5.14
N THR A 21 9.00 -14.17 -4.95
CA THR A 21 8.16 -14.16 -3.74
C THR A 21 8.54 -15.23 -2.72
N LYS A 22 9.64 -15.94 -2.97
CA LYS A 22 10.10 -17.07 -2.15
C LYS A 22 11.59 -16.95 -1.81
N PRO A 23 11.99 -17.29 -0.56
CA PRO A 23 11.10 -17.56 0.58
C PRO A 23 10.32 -16.29 0.98
N ALA A 24 9.38 -16.43 1.92
CA ALA A 24 8.63 -15.27 2.40
C ALA A 24 9.61 -14.21 2.97
N PRO A 25 9.28 -12.91 2.84
CA PRO A 25 10.08 -11.85 3.43
C PRO A 25 10.25 -12.04 4.95
N TYR A 26 11.42 -11.69 5.48
CA TYR A 26 11.66 -11.70 6.93
C TYR A 26 10.88 -10.63 7.70
N SER A 27 10.41 -9.60 7.00
CA SER A 27 9.65 -8.47 7.54
C SER A 27 8.52 -8.11 6.59
N ASN A 28 7.44 -7.54 7.13
CA ASN A 28 6.38 -6.96 6.32
C ASN A 28 6.96 -5.83 5.44
N LEU A 29 6.71 -5.93 4.14
CA LEU A 29 7.18 -4.97 3.14
C LEU A 29 6.00 -4.11 2.68
N GLY A 30 5.60 -3.19 3.53
CA GLY A 30 4.41 -2.34 3.36
C GLY A 30 3.54 -2.38 4.60
N TYR A 31 2.35 -1.81 4.48
CA TYR A 31 1.32 -1.94 5.50
C TYR A 31 -0.02 -2.20 4.82
N HIS A 32 -0.81 -3.04 5.48
CA HIS A 32 -2.12 -3.45 5.05
C HIS A 32 -3.16 -3.06 6.11
N GLU A 33 -4.44 -3.27 5.81
CA GLU A 33 -5.50 -2.89 6.74
C GLU A 33 -5.44 -3.72 8.03
N GLU A 34 -5.10 -4.99 7.90
CA GLU A 34 -4.88 -5.92 8.99
C GLU A 34 -3.79 -5.45 9.96
N ASP A 35 -2.83 -4.63 9.52
CA ASP A 35 -1.76 -4.09 10.36
C ASP A 35 -2.19 -2.87 11.18
N LEU A 36 -3.40 -2.33 10.96
CA LEU A 36 -3.91 -1.19 11.73
C LEU A 36 -4.25 -1.58 13.17
N ILE A 37 -4.12 -0.62 14.10
CA ILE A 37 -4.45 -0.84 15.52
C ILE A 37 -5.87 -1.38 15.70
N ASP A 38 -6.04 -2.35 16.60
CA ASP A 38 -7.30 -3.06 16.84
C ASP A 38 -7.65 -3.21 18.33
N PHE A 39 -7.04 -2.40 19.20
CA PHE A 39 -7.23 -2.49 20.65
C PHE A 39 -8.68 -2.27 21.11
N THR A 40 -9.43 -1.41 20.41
CA THR A 40 -10.88 -1.24 20.59
C THR A 40 -11.56 -1.01 19.24
N PRO A 41 -12.87 -1.29 19.10
CA PRO A 41 -13.61 -1.01 17.87
C PRO A 41 -13.56 0.47 17.44
N GLU A 42 -13.56 1.39 18.40
CA GLU A 42 -13.51 2.84 18.15
C GLU A 42 -12.14 3.25 17.59
N LEU A 43 -11.06 2.73 18.16
CA LEU A 43 -9.70 2.99 17.67
C LEU A 43 -9.47 2.34 16.30
N ARG A 44 -9.99 1.14 16.07
CA ARG A 44 -9.93 0.47 14.77
C ARG A 44 -10.62 1.31 13.69
N LYS A 45 -11.80 1.86 13.99
CA LYS A 45 -12.53 2.73 13.07
C LYS A 45 -11.74 4.00 12.73
N GLN A 46 -11.17 4.67 13.74
CA GLN A 46 -10.35 5.86 13.53
C GLN A 46 -9.10 5.56 12.70
N ALA A 47 -8.45 4.42 12.95
CA ALA A 47 -7.28 4.00 12.18
C ALA A 47 -7.63 3.76 10.70
N ILE A 48 -8.76 3.13 10.41
CA ILE A 48 -9.24 2.93 9.03
C ILE A 48 -9.53 4.26 8.35
N GLU A 49 -10.15 5.21 9.06
CA GLU A 49 -10.48 6.52 8.52
C GLU A 49 -9.22 7.32 8.14
N ILE A 50 -8.19 7.31 9.00
CA ILE A 50 -6.88 7.90 8.69
C ILE A 50 -6.21 7.15 7.53
N ALA A 51 -6.21 5.82 7.55
CA ALA A 51 -5.57 5.00 6.53
C ALA A 51 -6.21 5.13 5.14
N ASN A 52 -7.48 5.55 5.05
CA ASN A 52 -8.17 5.83 3.79
C ASN A 52 -7.73 7.16 3.15
N GLN A 53 -6.99 8.00 3.86
CA GLN A 53 -6.38 9.22 3.33
C GLN A 53 -5.08 8.95 2.55
N TYR A 54 -4.66 7.68 2.47
CA TYR A 54 -3.43 7.28 1.81
C TYR A 54 -3.69 6.07 0.91
N VAL A 55 -2.89 5.93 -0.15
CA VAL A 55 -2.83 4.67 -0.89
C VAL A 55 -1.98 3.68 -0.10
N ARG A 56 -2.58 2.53 0.21
CA ARG A 56 -1.95 1.44 0.96
C ARG A 56 -1.45 0.36 0.02
N GLY A 57 -0.41 -0.35 0.43
CA GLY A 57 0.11 -1.45 -0.34
C GLY A 57 1.55 -1.84 0.03
N PRO A 58 2.18 -2.69 -0.78
CA PRO A 58 3.54 -3.12 -0.54
C PRO A 58 4.54 -1.95 -0.67
N MET A 59 5.78 -2.15 -0.23
CA MET A 59 6.89 -1.17 -0.31
C MET A 59 7.06 -0.52 -1.70
N TYR A 60 6.69 -1.23 -2.76
CA TYR A 60 6.80 -0.76 -4.15
C TYR A 60 5.51 -0.13 -4.70
N THR A 61 4.58 0.25 -3.84
CA THR A 61 3.39 1.00 -4.25
C THR A 61 3.84 2.30 -4.93
N PRO A 62 3.43 2.56 -6.19
CA PRO A 62 3.88 3.74 -6.91
C PRO A 62 3.35 5.03 -6.27
N PRO A 63 3.97 6.19 -6.59
CA PRO A 63 3.43 7.49 -6.21
C PRO A 63 1.99 7.62 -6.71
N THR A 64 1.12 8.11 -5.84
CA THR A 64 -0.30 8.25 -6.15
C THR A 64 -0.78 9.62 -5.69
N LEU A 65 -1.62 10.23 -6.52
CA LEU A 65 -2.36 11.42 -6.09
C LEU A 65 -3.49 10.95 -5.18
N VAL A 66 -3.36 11.24 -3.90
CA VAL A 66 -4.51 11.30 -3.01
C VAL A 66 -4.90 12.78 -2.93
N GLY A 67 -6.19 13.07 -3.08
CA GLY A 67 -6.71 14.43 -3.36
C GLY A 67 -6.21 15.53 -2.42
N GLU A 68 -6.31 16.77 -2.92
CA GLU A 68 -5.88 18.04 -2.27
C GLU A 68 -6.43 18.23 -0.85
#